data_AF-A0A950IQG0-F1
#
_entry.id   AF-A0A950IQG0-F1
#
_cell.length_a   1.000
_cell.length_b   1.000
_cell.length_c   1.000
_cell.angle_alpha   90.00
_cell.angle_beta   90.00
_cell.angle_gamma   90.00
#
_symmetry.space_group_name_H-M   'P 1'
#
loop_
_entity.id
_entity.type
_entity.pdbx_description
1 polymer ?
#
loop_
_entity_poly.entity_id
_entity_poly.type
_entity_poly.pdbx_seq_one_letter_code
_entity_poly.pdbx_strand_id
1 'polypeptide(L)'
;HYALRPWPWILTGLVALAIYSPHGGLHPNAAFAANPQQGYVMVLRDYLPPALRGLMVATFLAAYMSTIGTQLNWGTSYLVNDFYRRFLVRQAREHHYVLVSKIITVVLVLASGYVASQLTSISQGWELVLNLGAGTGAVYILRWFWWRVNAWSEITAMLVAAVVAVVLSRVHFTGNDAVVFAKSTLITAGITTIAWIVATFATRPEADSTLLAFYRRVHPTVHGWHRIAALAPELPPVRDMAANAFDCVMGCVLVYGALFGIGKLIFGDWITGAMLLIAAAIAGALIWRHLERRGWETLSGGVAKPDVPQTVER
;
A
#
# COMPACT_ATOMS: atom_id res chain seq x y z
N HIS A 1 6.66 9.06 -10.46
CA HIS A 1 7.29 8.20 -9.42
C HIS A 1 7.05 6.72 -9.71
N TYR A 2 5.80 6.24 -9.66
CA TYR A 2 5.48 4.80 -9.75
C TYR A 2 5.84 4.10 -11.07
N ALA A 3 5.83 4.82 -12.21
CA ALA A 3 6.24 4.23 -13.49
C ALA A 3 7.77 4.18 -13.69
N LEU A 4 8.51 5.16 -13.17
CA LEU A 4 9.95 5.33 -13.45
C LEU A 4 10.86 4.69 -12.40
N ARG A 5 10.51 4.81 -11.11
CA ARG A 5 11.34 4.31 -10.00
C ARG A 5 11.60 2.79 -10.05
N PRO A 6 10.68 1.93 -10.52
CA PRO A 6 10.94 0.49 -10.59
C PRO A 6 11.98 0.10 -11.66
N TRP A 7 12.19 0.93 -12.69
CA TRP A 7 13.00 0.57 -13.85
C TRP A 7 14.44 0.16 -13.55
N PRO A 8 15.21 0.88 -12.72
CA PRO A 8 16.55 0.43 -12.35
C PRO A 8 16.59 -1.01 -11.77
N TRP A 9 15.57 -1.37 -10.97
CA TRP A 9 15.44 -2.71 -10.40
C TRP A 9 15.04 -3.74 -11.46
N ILE A 10 14.08 -3.41 -12.32
CA ILE A 10 13.64 -4.26 -13.43
C ILE A 10 14.82 -4.55 -14.36
N LEU A 11 15.57 -3.53 -14.78
CA LEU A 11 16.74 -3.68 -15.65
C LEU A 11 17.78 -4.61 -15.02
N THR A 12 18.06 -4.44 -13.73
CA THR A 12 19.01 -5.31 -13.02
C THR A 12 18.53 -6.77 -13.01
N GLY A 13 17.23 -7.00 -12.77
CA GLY A 13 16.62 -8.32 -12.85
C GLY A 13 16.66 -8.93 -14.25
N LEU A 14 16.41 -8.13 -15.29
CA LEU A 14 16.51 -8.57 -16.69
C LEU A 14 17.94 -8.93 -17.09
N VAL A 15 18.93 -8.17 -16.64
CA VAL A 15 20.35 -8.51 -16.82
C VAL A 15 20.68 -9.82 -16.11
N ALA A 16 20.24 -10.01 -14.87
CA ALA A 16 20.44 -11.27 -14.15
C ALA A 16 19.81 -12.47 -14.87
N LEU A 17 18.60 -12.30 -15.44
CA LEU A 17 17.95 -13.32 -16.27
C LEU A 17 18.73 -13.60 -17.57
N ALA A 18 19.14 -12.57 -18.30
CA ALA A 18 19.88 -12.72 -19.55
C ALA A 18 21.25 -13.41 -19.36
N ILE A 19 21.85 -13.24 -18.17
CA ILE A 19 23.14 -13.86 -17.85
C ILE A 19 22.94 -15.26 -17.28
N TYR A 20 22.15 -15.42 -16.21
CA TYR A 20 22.17 -16.64 -15.40
C TYR A 20 21.01 -17.61 -15.68
N SER A 21 20.04 -17.25 -16.52
CA SER A 21 18.87 -18.10 -16.78
C SER A 21 19.30 -19.48 -17.31
N PRO A 22 18.73 -20.57 -16.77
CA PRO A 22 18.94 -21.92 -17.32
C PRO A 22 18.34 -22.07 -18.73
N HIS A 23 17.41 -21.19 -19.10
CA HIS A 23 16.71 -21.20 -20.38
C HIS A 23 17.32 -20.21 -21.36
N GLY A 24 18.59 -20.40 -21.72
CA GLY A 24 19.27 -19.60 -22.74
C GLY A 24 19.99 -18.35 -22.22
N GLY A 25 20.33 -18.30 -20.93
CA GLY A 25 21.25 -17.28 -20.41
C GLY A 25 22.68 -17.49 -20.94
N LEU A 26 23.49 -16.42 -20.94
CA LEU A 26 24.89 -16.46 -21.40
C LEU A 26 25.77 -17.39 -20.54
N HIS A 27 25.51 -17.45 -19.24
CA HIS A 27 26.19 -18.27 -18.24
C HIS A 27 25.16 -18.95 -17.32
N PRO A 28 24.47 -19.99 -17.79
CA PRO A 28 23.45 -20.70 -17.02
C PRO A 28 23.97 -21.14 -15.65
N ASN A 29 23.21 -20.83 -14.59
CA ASN A 29 23.62 -21.12 -13.22
C ASN A 29 22.51 -21.84 -12.43
N ALA A 30 22.81 -23.04 -11.90
CA ALA A 30 21.86 -23.84 -11.14
C ALA A 30 21.42 -23.16 -9.83
N ALA A 31 22.29 -22.37 -9.18
CA ALA A 31 21.95 -21.64 -7.96
C ALA A 31 20.95 -20.50 -8.27
N PHE A 32 21.11 -19.82 -9.40
CA PHE A 32 20.13 -18.83 -9.86
C PHE A 32 18.78 -19.49 -10.19
N ALA A 33 18.80 -20.65 -10.84
CA ALA A 33 17.57 -21.41 -11.12
C ALA A 33 16.83 -21.82 -9.83
N ALA A 34 17.57 -22.18 -8.78
CA ALA A 34 17.00 -22.54 -7.48
C ALA A 34 16.51 -21.32 -6.68
N ASN A 35 17.18 -20.17 -6.80
CA ASN A 35 16.84 -18.95 -6.06
C ASN A 35 17.07 -17.68 -6.92
N PRO A 36 16.12 -17.34 -7.80
CA PRO A 36 16.25 -16.19 -8.70
C PRO A 36 16.46 -14.84 -7.97
N GLN A 37 16.02 -14.75 -6.71
CA GLN A 37 16.17 -13.55 -5.88
C GLN A 37 17.65 -13.21 -5.60
N GLN A 38 18.56 -14.18 -5.71
CA GLN A 38 20.00 -13.94 -5.56
C GLN A 38 20.64 -13.29 -6.80
N GLY A 39 19.92 -13.19 -7.92
CA GLY A 39 20.44 -12.66 -9.18
C GLY A 39 21.10 -11.29 -9.05
N TYR A 40 20.50 -10.40 -8.24
CA TYR A 40 21.08 -9.09 -7.96
C TYR A 40 22.50 -9.20 -7.34
N VAL A 41 22.65 -10.07 -6.33
CA VAL A 41 23.92 -10.27 -5.63
C VAL A 41 24.95 -10.96 -6.53
N MET A 42 24.50 -11.88 -7.39
CA MET A 42 25.36 -12.53 -8.38
C MET A 42 25.91 -11.54 -9.40
N VAL A 43 25.06 -10.67 -9.97
CA VAL A 43 25.51 -9.61 -10.88
C VAL A 43 26.51 -8.67 -10.19
N LEU A 44 26.24 -8.27 -8.94
CA LEU A 44 27.15 -7.46 -8.14
C LEU A 44 28.50 -8.14 -7.93
N ARG A 45 28.52 -9.43 -7.56
CA ARG A 45 29.76 -10.17 -7.30
C ARG A 45 30.62 -10.33 -8.55
N ASP A 46 29.98 -10.67 -9.67
CA ASP A 46 30.67 -11.14 -10.89
C ASP A 46 31.08 -9.99 -11.82
N TYR A 47 30.31 -8.88 -11.83
CA TYR A 47 30.52 -7.81 -12.81
C TYR A 47 30.96 -6.46 -12.22
N LEU A 48 30.90 -6.24 -10.90
CA LEU A 48 31.42 -4.99 -10.32
C LEU A 48 32.92 -5.04 -10.03
N PRO A 49 33.67 -3.95 -10.34
CA PRO A 49 35.06 -3.79 -9.90
C PRO A 49 35.20 -3.91 -8.37
N PRO A 50 36.33 -4.40 -7.84
CA PRO A 50 36.54 -4.60 -6.40
C PRO A 50 36.19 -3.38 -5.52
N ALA A 51 36.61 -2.18 -5.94
CA ALA A 51 36.33 -0.94 -5.21
C ALA A 51 34.83 -0.63 -5.12
N LEU A 52 34.09 -0.87 -6.20
CA LEU A 52 32.64 -0.66 -6.24
C LEU A 52 31.89 -1.75 -5.49
N ARG A 53 32.41 -2.99 -5.43
CA ARG A 53 31.81 -4.06 -4.62
C ARG A 53 31.78 -3.69 -3.14
N GLY A 54 32.89 -3.18 -2.60
CA GLY A 54 32.95 -2.73 -1.21
C GLY A 54 31.95 -1.60 -0.92
N LEU A 55 31.90 -0.59 -1.80
CA LEU A 55 30.94 0.51 -1.70
C LEU A 55 29.48 0.02 -1.75
N MET A 56 29.17 -0.90 -2.65
CA MET A 56 27.82 -1.45 -2.75
C MET A 56 27.42 -2.22 -1.50
N VAL A 57 28.30 -3.08 -0.96
CA VAL A 57 28.03 -3.80 0.29
C VAL A 57 27.75 -2.83 1.44
N ALA A 58 28.56 -1.77 1.58
CA ALA A 58 28.32 -0.74 2.58
C ALA A 58 26.97 -0.03 2.38
N THR A 59 26.62 0.29 1.13
CA THR A 59 25.34 0.93 0.78
C THR A 59 24.14 0.00 1.04
N PHE A 60 24.29 -1.31 0.80
CA PHE A 60 23.27 -2.31 1.13
C PHE A 60 23.00 -2.38 2.63
N LEU A 61 24.06 -2.44 3.43
CA LEU A 61 23.93 -2.43 4.89
C LEU A 61 23.31 -1.11 5.37
N ALA A 62 23.70 0.02 4.81
CA ALA A 62 23.10 1.32 5.14
C ALA A 62 21.61 1.39 4.80
N ALA A 63 21.20 0.92 3.61
CA ALA A 63 19.80 0.88 3.20
C ALA A 63 18.96 -0.08 4.06
N TYR A 64 19.53 -1.24 4.40
CA TYR A 64 18.91 -2.20 5.33
C TYR A 64 18.72 -1.59 6.73
N MET A 65 19.75 -0.96 7.28
CA MET A 65 19.69 -0.29 8.59
C MET A 65 18.68 0.85 8.61
N SER A 66 18.58 1.64 7.53
CA SER A 66 17.56 2.69 7.39
C SER A 66 16.14 2.12 7.43
N THR A 67 15.92 0.99 6.75
CA THR A 67 14.61 0.33 6.69
C THR A 67 14.23 -0.29 8.03
N ILE A 68 15.13 -1.09 8.63
CA ILE A 68 14.88 -1.72 9.93
C ILE A 68 14.74 -0.68 11.04
N GLY A 69 15.60 0.34 11.06
CA GLY A 69 15.52 1.42 12.03
C GLY A 69 14.16 2.12 11.99
N THR A 70 13.65 2.40 10.79
CA THR A 70 12.31 3.00 10.61
C THR A 70 11.21 2.09 11.14
N GLN A 71 11.22 0.80 10.78
CA GLN A 71 10.19 -0.16 11.20
C GLN A 71 10.18 -0.41 12.71
N LEU A 72 11.37 -0.57 13.30
CA LEU A 72 11.51 -0.72 14.76
C LEU A 72 11.05 0.54 15.50
N ASN A 73 11.37 1.72 14.98
CA ASN A 73 10.94 2.97 15.57
C ASN A 73 9.42 3.13 15.50
N TRP A 74 8.79 2.80 14.37
CA TRP A 74 7.32 2.79 14.25
C TRP A 74 6.68 1.78 15.20
N GLY A 75 7.14 0.51 15.17
CA GLY A 75 6.60 -0.54 16.03
C GLY A 75 6.73 -0.22 17.53
N THR A 76 7.89 0.33 17.93
CA THR A 76 8.12 0.78 19.31
C THR A 76 7.21 1.94 19.66
N SER A 77 7.06 2.93 18.77
CA SER A 77 6.23 4.11 19.01
C SER A 77 4.76 3.75 19.19
N TYR A 78 4.24 2.81 18.41
CA TYR A 78 2.87 2.31 18.57
C TYR A 78 2.68 1.58 19.90
N LEU A 79 3.60 0.66 20.25
CA LEU A 79 3.51 -0.07 21.53
C LEU A 79 3.64 0.86 22.75
N VAL A 80 4.48 1.90 22.66
CA VAL A 80 4.69 2.83 23.77
C VAL A 80 3.57 3.85 23.86
N ASN A 81 3.26 4.57 22.79
CA ASN A 81 2.32 5.68 22.87
C ASN A 81 0.86 5.21 22.87
N ASP A 82 0.54 4.23 22.04
CA ASP A 82 -0.87 3.85 21.82
C ASP A 82 -1.32 2.78 22.80
N PHE A 83 -0.39 1.96 23.31
CA PHE A 83 -0.69 0.92 24.29
C PHE A 83 -0.16 1.25 25.69
N TYR A 84 1.16 1.31 25.89
CA TYR A 84 1.75 1.42 27.22
C TYR A 84 1.38 2.72 27.95
N ARG A 85 1.61 3.87 27.31
CA ARG A 85 1.28 5.20 27.83
C ARG A 85 -0.23 5.39 27.97
N ARG A 86 -1.02 4.82 27.06
CA ARG A 86 -2.47 4.99 27.04
C ARG A 86 -3.20 4.12 28.08
N PHE A 87 -2.73 2.91 28.36
CA PHE A 87 -3.47 1.95 29.18
C PHE A 87 -2.75 1.50 30.45
N LEU A 88 -1.41 1.41 30.45
CA LEU A 88 -0.66 0.87 31.60
C LEU A 88 -0.15 1.96 32.53
N VAL A 89 0.61 2.93 32.01
CA VAL A 89 1.22 4.00 32.81
C VAL A 89 0.95 5.34 32.14
N ARG A 90 -0.05 6.08 32.65
CA ARG A 90 -0.59 7.29 31.99
C ARG A 90 0.11 8.61 32.35
N GLN A 91 0.87 8.63 33.44
CA GLN A 91 1.44 9.87 34.00
C GLN A 91 2.89 9.71 34.46
N ALA A 92 3.69 8.88 33.77
CA ALA A 92 5.14 8.89 33.99
C ALA A 92 5.80 10.09 33.31
N ARG A 93 7.00 10.45 33.77
CA ARG A 93 7.85 11.46 33.12
C ARG A 93 8.36 10.93 31.78
N GLU A 94 8.64 11.82 30.82
CA GLU A 94 9.08 11.41 29.47
C GLU A 94 10.33 10.50 29.46
N HIS A 95 11.25 10.67 30.41
CA HIS A 95 12.42 9.79 30.53
C HIS A 95 12.05 8.31 30.72
N HIS A 96 10.92 8.03 31.40
CA HIS A 96 10.40 6.68 31.60
C HIS A 96 9.94 6.08 30.28
N TYR A 97 9.16 6.82 29.50
CA TYR A 97 8.69 6.32 28.19
C TYR A 97 9.86 6.10 27.24
N VAL A 98 10.88 6.96 27.25
CA VAL A 98 12.10 6.75 26.45
C VAL A 98 12.84 5.47 26.86
N LEU A 99 12.94 5.18 28.16
CA LEU A 99 13.55 3.94 28.64
C LEU A 99 12.74 2.71 28.19
N VAL A 100 11.42 2.76 28.36
CA VAL A 100 10.51 1.70 27.93
C VAL A 100 10.58 1.49 26.41
N SER A 101 10.65 2.57 25.62
CA SER A 101 10.88 2.50 24.17
C SER A 101 12.16 1.72 23.84
N LYS A 102 13.29 2.03 24.49
CA LYS A 102 14.54 1.31 24.24
C LYS A 102 14.44 -0.18 24.56
N ILE A 103 13.77 -0.54 25.66
CA ILE A 103 13.54 -1.93 26.04
C ILE A 103 12.67 -2.64 24.99
N ILE A 104 11.56 -2.03 24.59
CA ILE A 104 10.66 -2.58 23.56
C ILE A 104 11.37 -2.72 22.22
N THR A 105 12.24 -1.76 21.83
CA THR A 105 13.04 -1.89 20.62
C THR A 105 13.94 -3.13 20.66
N VAL A 106 14.63 -3.38 21.78
CA VAL A 106 15.46 -4.59 21.94
C VAL A 106 14.61 -5.87 21.83
N VAL A 107 13.45 -5.90 22.50
CA VAL A 107 12.53 -7.03 22.43
C VAL A 107 12.04 -7.27 21.00
N LEU A 108 11.67 -6.21 20.28
CA LEU A 108 11.25 -6.29 18.89
C LEU A 108 12.37 -6.79 17.97
N VAL A 109 13.62 -6.34 18.16
CA VAL A 109 14.77 -6.85 17.41
C VAL A 109 14.94 -8.35 17.60
N LEU A 110 14.88 -8.84 18.85
CA LEU A 110 15.01 -10.25 19.15
C LEU A 110 13.85 -11.07 18.57
N ALA A 111 12.61 -10.58 18.71
CA ALA A 111 11.43 -11.23 18.16
C ALA A 111 11.44 -11.27 16.62
N SER A 112 11.80 -10.16 15.97
CA SER A 112 11.94 -10.10 14.52
C SER A 112 13.07 -11.01 14.02
N GLY A 113 14.19 -11.07 14.74
CA GLY A 113 15.30 -12.00 14.42
C GLY A 113 14.86 -13.47 14.52
N TYR A 114 14.09 -13.81 15.55
CA TYR A 114 13.50 -15.15 15.68
C TYR A 114 12.56 -15.46 14.50
N VAL A 115 11.59 -14.59 14.20
CA VAL A 115 10.67 -14.81 13.06
C VAL A 115 11.43 -14.92 11.74
N ALA A 116 12.44 -14.07 11.51
CA ALA A 116 13.27 -14.13 10.32
C ALA A 116 13.99 -15.47 10.18
N SER A 117 14.45 -16.08 11.29
CA SER A 117 15.09 -17.41 11.27
C SER A 117 14.16 -18.55 10.86
N GLN A 118 12.83 -18.34 10.94
CA GLN A 118 11.82 -19.33 10.56
C GLN A 118 11.39 -19.21 9.10
N LEU A 119 11.74 -18.11 8.41
CA LEU A 119 11.38 -17.90 7.02
C LEU A 119 12.43 -18.52 6.09
N THR A 120 12.00 -19.40 5.20
CA THR A 120 12.89 -20.05 4.21
C THR A 120 13.08 -19.23 2.94
N SER A 121 12.17 -18.29 2.65
CA SER A 121 12.28 -17.40 1.50
C SER A 121 11.69 -16.02 1.77
N ILE A 122 12.14 -15.02 1.01
CA ILE A 122 11.62 -13.66 1.05
C ILE A 122 10.13 -13.63 0.62
N SER A 123 9.75 -14.48 -0.34
CA SER A 123 8.37 -14.58 -0.83
C SER A 123 7.41 -14.99 0.28
N GLN A 124 7.78 -15.97 1.12
CA GLN A 124 6.96 -16.39 2.26
C GLN A 124 6.67 -15.23 3.24
N GLY A 125 7.67 -14.38 3.50
CA GLY A 125 7.48 -13.20 4.34
C GLY A 125 6.46 -12.22 3.74
N TRP A 126 6.56 -11.95 2.43
CA TRP A 126 5.60 -11.10 1.73
C TRP A 126 4.20 -11.71 1.67
N GLU A 127 4.08 -13.01 1.40
CA GLU A 127 2.80 -13.71 1.36
C GLU A 127 2.10 -13.65 2.73
N LEU A 128 2.85 -13.82 3.82
CA LEU A 128 2.30 -13.66 5.17
C LEU A 128 1.75 -12.26 5.40
N VAL A 129 2.55 -11.21 5.10
CA VAL A 129 2.11 -9.82 5.28
C VAL A 129 0.91 -9.49 4.39
N LEU A 130 0.91 -9.93 3.14
CA LEU A 130 -0.18 -9.70 2.20
C LEU A 130 -1.46 -10.42 2.63
N ASN A 131 -1.38 -11.65 3.10
CA ASN A 131 -2.55 -12.39 3.59
C ASN A 131 -3.14 -11.74 4.86
N LEU A 132 -2.30 -11.29 5.79
CA LEU A 132 -2.75 -10.55 6.97
C LEU A 132 -3.41 -9.21 6.59
N GLY A 133 -2.91 -8.53 5.57
CA GLY A 133 -3.46 -7.25 5.08
C GLY A 133 -4.65 -7.37 4.12
N ALA A 134 -4.83 -8.52 3.45
CA ALA A 134 -5.84 -8.72 2.42
C ALA A 134 -7.27 -8.48 2.93
N GLY A 135 -7.54 -8.82 4.19
CA GLY A 135 -8.85 -8.65 4.80
C GLY A 135 -9.16 -7.23 5.28
N THR A 136 -8.15 -6.38 5.51
CA THR A 136 -8.32 -5.04 6.10
C THR A 136 -8.37 -3.92 5.05
N GLY A 137 -7.84 -4.16 3.85
CA GLY A 137 -7.78 -3.16 2.77
C GLY A 137 -9.16 -2.57 2.42
N ALA A 138 -10.20 -3.40 2.33
CA ALA A 138 -11.56 -2.94 2.05
C ALA A 138 -12.09 -1.99 3.13
N VAL A 139 -11.84 -2.28 4.41
CA VAL A 139 -12.24 -1.41 5.53
C VAL A 139 -11.54 -0.06 5.45
N TYR A 140 -10.24 -0.05 5.16
CA TYR A 140 -9.45 1.18 5.07
C TYR A 140 -9.87 2.11 3.95
N ILE A 141 -10.35 1.56 2.85
CA ILE A 141 -10.88 2.34 1.72
C ILE A 141 -12.32 2.77 2.01
N LEU A 142 -13.18 1.82 2.38
CA LEU A 142 -14.62 2.04 2.43
C LEU A 142 -15.03 2.97 3.58
N ARG A 143 -14.26 3.05 4.67
CA ARG A 143 -14.51 4.01 5.76
C ARG A 143 -14.55 5.48 5.30
N TRP A 144 -13.88 5.82 4.19
CA TRP A 144 -13.93 7.17 3.62
C TRP A 144 -15.24 7.46 2.90
N PHE A 145 -15.91 6.41 2.40
CA PHE A 145 -17.11 6.51 1.59
C PHE A 145 -18.37 6.00 2.30
N TRP A 146 -18.24 5.38 3.47
CA TRP A 146 -19.35 4.79 4.20
C TRP A 146 -19.28 5.10 5.70
N TRP A 147 -20.18 5.97 6.15
CA TRP A 147 -20.22 6.47 7.54
C TRP A 147 -20.42 5.38 8.61
N ARG A 148 -20.91 4.19 8.24
CA ARG A 148 -21.20 3.11 9.21
C ARG A 148 -19.96 2.35 9.66
N VAL A 149 -18.89 2.35 8.87
CA VAL A 149 -17.65 1.64 9.21
C VAL A 149 -17.07 2.24 10.49
N ASN A 150 -16.89 1.42 11.53
CA ASN A 150 -16.47 1.86 12.85
C ASN A 150 -15.24 1.07 13.34
N ALA A 151 -14.78 1.36 14.55
CA ALA A 151 -13.61 0.68 15.13
C ALA A 151 -13.80 -0.85 15.22
N TRP A 152 -15.01 -1.34 15.45
CA TRP A 152 -15.29 -2.77 15.51
C TRP A 152 -15.24 -3.46 14.15
N SER A 153 -15.62 -2.76 13.07
CA SER A 153 -15.40 -3.24 11.70
C SER A 153 -13.91 -3.51 11.46
N GLU A 154 -13.05 -2.58 11.86
CA GLU A 154 -11.60 -2.68 11.68
C GLU A 154 -10.98 -3.79 12.53
N ILE A 155 -11.30 -3.81 13.83
CA ILE A 155 -10.81 -4.85 14.75
C ILE A 155 -11.25 -6.24 14.29
N THR A 156 -12.51 -6.39 13.88
CA THR A 156 -13.03 -7.66 13.36
C THR A 156 -12.30 -8.06 12.09
N ALA A 157 -12.08 -7.13 11.16
CA ALA A 157 -11.35 -7.41 9.93
C ALA A 157 -9.92 -7.88 10.21
N MET A 158 -9.18 -7.18 11.07
CA MET A 158 -7.81 -7.54 11.44
C MET A 158 -7.74 -8.91 12.12
N LEU A 159 -8.62 -9.16 13.09
CA LEU A 159 -8.63 -10.42 13.83
C LEU A 159 -9.01 -11.60 12.95
N VAL A 160 -10.08 -11.46 12.15
CA VAL A 160 -10.54 -12.53 11.26
C VAL A 160 -9.52 -12.79 10.15
N ALA A 161 -8.92 -11.75 9.55
CA ALA A 161 -7.86 -11.93 8.58
C ALA A 161 -6.67 -12.70 9.16
N ALA A 162 -6.25 -12.37 10.38
CA ALA A 162 -5.16 -13.07 11.06
C ALA A 162 -5.51 -14.54 11.36
N VAL A 163 -6.69 -14.81 11.91
CA VAL A 163 -7.15 -16.17 12.20
C VAL A 163 -7.28 -17.00 10.93
N VAL A 164 -7.91 -16.45 9.88
CA VAL A 164 -8.09 -17.14 8.61
C VAL A 164 -6.74 -17.39 7.94
N ALA A 165 -5.80 -16.44 7.94
CA ALA A 165 -4.46 -16.64 7.40
C ALA A 165 -3.73 -17.79 8.12
N VAL A 166 -3.81 -17.86 9.45
CA VAL A 166 -3.20 -18.96 10.23
C VAL A 166 -3.90 -20.29 9.93
N VAL A 167 -5.22 -20.34 9.87
CA VAL A 167 -5.97 -21.57 9.54
C VAL A 167 -5.63 -22.04 8.13
N LEU A 168 -5.64 -21.14 7.14
CA LEU A 168 -5.33 -21.48 5.76
C LEU A 168 -3.87 -21.90 5.56
N SER A 169 -2.94 -21.41 6.38
CA SER A 169 -1.55 -21.90 6.37
C SER A 169 -1.41 -23.39 6.71
N ARG A 170 -2.43 -23.99 7.33
CA ARG A 170 -2.49 -25.43 7.64
C ARG A 170 -3.27 -26.24 6.59
N VAL A 171 -3.96 -25.58 5.67
CA VAL A 171 -4.79 -26.20 4.63
C VAL A 171 -3.99 -26.30 3.34
N HIS A 172 -3.97 -27.48 2.74
CA HIS A 172 -3.27 -27.72 1.49
C HIS A 172 -4.23 -27.52 0.32
N PHE A 173 -4.04 -26.44 -0.44
CA PHE A 173 -4.76 -26.23 -1.68
C PHE A 173 -4.06 -26.92 -2.85
N THR A 174 -4.85 -27.43 -3.79
CA THR A 174 -4.33 -27.97 -5.06
C THR A 174 -4.03 -26.84 -6.04
N GLY A 175 -2.92 -26.94 -6.78
CA GLY A 175 -2.49 -25.96 -7.78
C GLY A 175 -0.99 -25.66 -7.70
N ASN A 176 -0.52 -24.76 -8.54
CA ASN A 176 0.82 -24.16 -8.39
C ASN A 176 0.80 -23.10 -7.27
N ASP A 177 1.98 -22.67 -6.82
CA ASP A 177 2.13 -21.72 -5.71
C ASP A 177 1.32 -20.43 -5.91
N ALA A 178 1.30 -19.90 -7.14
CA ALA A 178 0.53 -18.69 -7.47
C ALA A 178 -0.99 -18.90 -7.31
N VAL A 179 -1.51 -20.06 -7.73
CA VAL A 179 -2.93 -20.41 -7.57
C VAL A 179 -3.26 -20.67 -6.11
N VAL A 180 -2.37 -21.32 -5.36
CA VAL A 180 -2.54 -21.56 -3.92
C VAL A 180 -2.58 -20.24 -3.15
N PHE A 181 -1.66 -19.32 -3.46
CA PHE A 181 -1.63 -17.98 -2.89
C PHE A 181 -2.90 -17.19 -3.24
N ALA A 182 -3.32 -17.20 -4.50
CA ALA A 182 -4.53 -16.51 -4.95
C ALA A 182 -5.79 -17.06 -4.26
N LYS A 183 -5.93 -18.39 -4.16
CA LYS A 183 -7.03 -19.03 -3.42
C LYS A 183 -7.04 -18.60 -1.95
N SER A 184 -5.89 -18.66 -1.29
CA SER A 184 -5.76 -18.29 0.13
C SER A 184 -6.11 -16.81 0.36
N THR A 185 -5.64 -15.93 -0.52
CA THR A 185 -5.91 -14.50 -0.46
C THR A 185 -7.40 -14.20 -0.69
N LEU A 186 -8.02 -14.81 -1.71
CA LEU A 186 -9.44 -14.62 -2.03
C LEU A 186 -10.36 -15.13 -0.92
N ILE A 187 -10.06 -16.31 -0.35
CA ILE A 187 -10.81 -16.86 0.77
C ILE A 187 -10.66 -15.95 2.00
N THR A 188 -9.44 -15.52 2.32
CA THR A 188 -9.17 -14.59 3.43
C THR A 188 -9.94 -13.29 3.25
N ALA A 189 -9.86 -12.66 2.08
CA ALA A 189 -10.57 -11.43 1.76
C ALA A 189 -12.09 -11.63 1.84
N GLY A 190 -12.63 -12.72 1.29
CA GLY A 190 -14.06 -13.03 1.30
C GLY A 190 -14.62 -13.23 2.71
N ILE A 191 -14.01 -14.13 3.49
CA ILE A 191 -14.44 -14.40 4.87
C ILE A 191 -14.32 -13.16 5.74
N THR A 192 -13.19 -12.45 5.63
CA THR A 192 -12.99 -11.22 6.40
C THR A 192 -14.02 -10.16 6.02
N THR A 193 -14.34 -10.04 4.72
CA THR A 193 -15.34 -9.08 4.22
C THR A 193 -16.71 -9.34 4.83
N ILE A 194 -17.16 -10.60 4.80
CA ILE A 194 -18.42 -10.99 5.44
C ILE A 194 -18.38 -10.66 6.93
N ALA A 195 -17.30 -11.01 7.62
CA ALA A 195 -17.20 -10.84 9.07
C ALA A 195 -17.24 -9.36 9.49
N TRP A 196 -16.48 -8.47 8.83
CA TRP A 196 -16.49 -7.06 9.21
C TRP A 196 -17.80 -6.37 8.79
N ILE A 197 -18.45 -6.78 7.70
CA ILE A 197 -19.79 -6.29 7.35
C ILE A 197 -20.81 -6.67 8.42
N VAL A 198 -20.80 -7.94 8.86
CA VAL A 198 -21.65 -8.41 9.96
C VAL A 198 -21.38 -7.59 11.23
N ALA A 199 -20.12 -7.38 11.60
CA ALA A 199 -19.76 -6.55 12.75
C ALA A 199 -20.25 -5.09 12.59
N THR A 200 -20.15 -4.52 11.39
CA THR A 200 -20.60 -3.15 11.09
C THR A 200 -22.09 -2.98 11.36
N PHE A 201 -22.91 -3.97 10.99
CA PHE A 201 -24.35 -3.94 11.22
C PHE A 201 -24.75 -4.35 12.65
N ALA A 202 -24.00 -5.27 13.26
CA ALA A 202 -24.26 -5.73 14.63
C ALA A 202 -23.84 -4.71 15.70
N THR A 203 -22.88 -3.83 15.39
CA THR A 203 -22.39 -2.82 16.32
C THR A 203 -23.04 -1.46 16.09
N ARG A 204 -23.11 -0.68 17.17
CA ARG A 204 -23.64 0.69 17.12
C ARG A 204 -22.72 1.55 16.25
N PRO A 205 -23.27 2.47 15.45
CA PRO A 205 -22.46 3.47 14.76
C PRO A 205 -21.70 4.34 15.77
N GLU A 206 -20.63 4.98 15.30
CA GLU A 206 -19.95 6.03 16.05
C GLU A 206 -20.91 7.18 16.40
N ALA A 207 -20.60 7.93 17.46
CA ALA A 207 -21.43 9.04 17.89
C ALA A 207 -21.57 10.10 16.78
N ASP A 208 -22.78 10.65 16.63
CA ASP A 208 -23.07 11.64 15.58
C ASP A 208 -22.15 12.87 15.69
N SER A 209 -21.72 13.25 16.90
CA SER A 209 -20.75 14.32 17.11
C SER A 209 -19.38 14.06 16.47
N THR A 210 -18.87 12.83 16.57
CA THR A 210 -17.61 12.40 15.94
C THR A 210 -17.74 12.34 14.43
N LEU A 211 -18.87 11.80 13.93
CA LEU A 211 -19.15 11.74 12.50
C LEU A 211 -19.31 13.13 11.88
N LEU A 212 -19.98 14.05 12.57
CA LEU A 212 -20.09 15.45 12.17
C LEU A 212 -18.74 16.17 12.17
N ALA A 213 -17.91 15.96 13.20
CA ALA A 213 -16.58 16.53 13.25
C ALA A 213 -15.70 16.04 12.09
N PHE A 214 -15.79 14.75 11.74
CA PHE A 214 -15.13 14.20 10.56
C PHE A 214 -15.67 14.80 9.27
N TYR A 215 -17.00 14.82 9.09
CA TYR A 215 -17.66 15.34 7.90
C TYR A 215 -17.32 16.81 7.65
N ARG A 216 -17.29 17.64 8.69
CA ARG A 216 -16.92 19.07 8.58
C ARG A 216 -15.45 19.28 8.21
N ARG A 217 -14.57 18.38 8.64
CA ARG A 217 -13.12 18.51 8.39
C ARG A 217 -12.70 17.98 7.03
N VAL A 218 -13.24 16.83 6.65
CA VAL A 218 -12.85 16.11 5.44
C VAL A 218 -13.76 16.47 4.26
N HIS A 219 -15.01 16.85 4.55
CA HIS A 219 -16.04 17.16 3.56
C HIS A 219 -16.16 16.08 2.46
N PRO A 220 -16.34 14.81 2.85
CA PRO A 220 -16.39 13.70 1.91
C PRO A 220 -17.63 13.79 1.01
N THR A 221 -17.64 13.02 -0.09
CA THR A 221 -18.82 12.93 -0.95
C THR A 221 -20.06 12.49 -0.16
N VAL A 222 -21.22 13.05 -0.52
CA VAL A 222 -22.51 12.74 0.11
C VAL A 222 -22.92 11.27 -0.05
N HIS A 223 -22.41 10.58 -1.07
CA HIS A 223 -22.68 9.17 -1.30
C HIS A 223 -22.13 8.35 -0.12
N GLY A 224 -23.02 7.63 0.57
CA GLY A 224 -22.66 6.89 1.79
C GLY A 224 -22.38 7.76 3.01
N TRP A 225 -22.70 9.06 2.97
CA TRP A 225 -22.68 10.02 4.09
C TRP A 225 -23.98 10.83 4.23
N HIS A 226 -25.01 10.55 3.41
CA HIS A 226 -26.27 11.30 3.35
C HIS A 226 -26.91 11.63 4.72
N ARG A 227 -26.94 10.65 5.65
CA ARG A 227 -27.48 10.86 7.00
C ARG A 227 -26.76 11.98 7.75
N ILE A 228 -25.42 12.01 7.67
CA ILE A 228 -24.58 12.97 8.38
C ILE A 228 -24.56 14.32 7.66
N ALA A 229 -24.59 14.31 6.32
CA ALA A 229 -24.75 15.52 5.52
C ALA A 229 -26.05 16.27 5.88
N ALA A 230 -27.15 15.54 6.12
CA ALA A 230 -28.42 16.15 6.55
C ALA A 230 -28.34 16.83 7.93
N LEU A 231 -27.39 16.42 8.78
CA LEU A 231 -27.13 17.03 10.09
C LEU A 231 -26.16 18.23 10.02
N ALA A 232 -25.58 18.50 8.84
CA ALA A 232 -24.66 19.61 8.59
C ALA A 232 -25.13 20.46 7.39
N PRO A 233 -26.31 21.13 7.48
CA PRO A 233 -26.89 21.90 6.38
C PRO A 233 -26.05 23.11 5.96
N GLU A 234 -25.10 23.54 6.81
CA GLU A 234 -24.17 24.63 6.52
C GLU A 234 -23.15 24.30 5.42
N LEU A 235 -22.98 23.02 5.07
CA LEU A 235 -22.03 22.56 4.07
C LEU A 235 -22.74 22.06 2.80
N PRO A 236 -22.39 22.58 1.61
CA PRO A 236 -23.00 22.11 0.36
C PRO A 236 -22.57 20.67 0.06
N PRO A 237 -23.49 19.78 -0.35
CA PRO A 237 -23.18 18.37 -0.58
C PRO A 237 -22.23 18.19 -1.77
N VAL A 238 -21.11 17.48 -1.55
CA VAL A 238 -20.13 17.17 -2.60
C VAL A 238 -20.51 15.89 -3.36
N ARG A 239 -20.48 15.95 -4.70
CA ARG A 239 -20.81 14.83 -5.59
C ARG A 239 -19.71 14.58 -6.62
N ASP A 240 -18.51 14.26 -6.14
CA ASP A 240 -17.31 14.08 -6.95
C ASP A 240 -16.86 12.62 -7.10
N MET A 241 -17.64 11.66 -6.61
CA MET A 241 -17.29 10.23 -6.66
C MET A 241 -16.93 9.75 -8.07
N ALA A 242 -17.78 10.05 -9.07
CA ALA A 242 -17.55 9.62 -10.45
C ALA A 242 -16.31 10.28 -11.06
N ALA A 243 -16.10 11.56 -10.73
CA ALA A 243 -14.96 12.35 -11.17
C ALA A 243 -13.64 11.78 -10.59
N ASN A 244 -13.61 11.50 -9.28
CA ASN A 244 -12.45 10.91 -8.61
C ASN A 244 -12.20 9.46 -9.06
N ALA A 245 -13.26 8.68 -9.31
CA ALA A 245 -13.14 7.33 -9.85
C ALA A 245 -12.56 7.35 -11.27
N PHE A 246 -13.00 8.28 -12.12
CA PHE A 246 -12.42 8.49 -13.44
C PHE A 246 -10.93 8.82 -13.36
N ASP A 247 -10.53 9.77 -12.52
CA ASP A 247 -9.13 10.14 -12.32
C ASP A 247 -8.29 8.97 -11.78
N CYS A 248 -8.86 8.15 -10.89
CA CYS A 248 -8.23 6.93 -10.38
C CYS A 248 -7.97 5.91 -11.51
N VAL A 249 -8.99 5.61 -12.33
CA VAL A 249 -8.87 4.68 -13.46
C VAL A 249 -7.86 5.20 -14.48
N MET A 250 -7.92 6.48 -14.83
CA MET A 250 -6.94 7.10 -15.72
C MET A 250 -5.53 7.07 -15.11
N GLY A 251 -5.40 7.25 -13.80
CA GLY A 251 -4.14 7.12 -13.08
C GLY A 251 -3.55 5.72 -13.18
N CYS A 252 -4.38 4.68 -13.06
CA CYS A 252 -3.98 3.29 -13.30
C CYS A 252 -3.52 3.08 -14.74
N VAL A 253 -4.27 3.56 -15.73
CA VAL A 253 -3.88 3.48 -17.16
C VAL A 253 -2.56 4.20 -17.42
N LEU A 254 -2.37 5.40 -16.86
CA LEU A 254 -1.14 6.16 -16.96
C LEU A 254 0.05 5.38 -16.37
N VAL A 255 -0.08 4.87 -15.14
CA VAL A 255 1.03 4.18 -14.46
C VAL A 255 1.36 2.85 -15.14
N TYR A 256 0.38 2.00 -15.41
CA TYR A 256 0.61 0.71 -16.05
C TYR A 256 0.96 0.84 -17.52
N GLY A 257 0.34 1.75 -18.26
CA GLY A 257 0.67 2.03 -19.66
C GLY A 257 2.10 2.55 -19.79
N ALA A 258 2.52 3.48 -18.93
CA ALA A 258 3.91 3.94 -18.91
C ALA A 258 4.89 2.82 -18.53
N LEU A 259 4.59 2.06 -17.47
CA LEU A 259 5.44 0.98 -16.99
C LEU A 259 5.57 -0.14 -18.02
N PHE A 260 4.47 -0.72 -18.51
CA PHE A 260 4.56 -1.81 -19.49
C PHE A 260 4.97 -1.32 -20.88
N GLY A 261 4.61 -0.09 -21.25
CA GLY A 261 4.99 0.52 -22.51
C GLY A 261 6.50 0.63 -22.66
N ILE A 262 7.20 1.18 -21.66
CA ILE A 262 8.67 1.22 -21.65
C ILE A 262 9.26 -0.19 -21.76
N GLY A 263 8.67 -1.18 -21.08
CA GLY A 263 9.14 -2.56 -21.15
C GLY A 263 8.99 -3.19 -22.51
N LYS A 264 7.84 -3.00 -23.16
CA LYS A 264 7.60 -3.48 -24.52
C LYS A 264 8.55 -2.87 -25.53
N LEU A 265 8.90 -1.59 -25.40
CA LEU A 265 9.94 -0.97 -26.22
C LEU A 265 11.31 -1.63 -26.01
N ILE A 266 11.70 -1.88 -24.75
CA ILE A 266 12.98 -2.55 -24.43
C ILE A 266 13.04 -3.96 -25.04
N PHE A 267 11.92 -4.69 -25.06
CA PHE A 267 11.83 -6.03 -25.64
C PHE A 267 11.65 -6.05 -27.18
N GLY A 268 11.68 -4.89 -27.84
CA GLY A 268 11.56 -4.78 -29.30
C GLY A 268 10.13 -4.89 -29.84
N ASP A 269 9.11 -4.93 -28.97
CA ASP A 269 7.69 -4.88 -29.34
C ASP A 269 7.25 -3.42 -29.46
N TRP A 270 7.79 -2.75 -30.49
CA TRP A 270 7.70 -1.30 -30.67
C TRP A 270 6.26 -0.79 -30.79
N ILE A 271 5.40 -1.54 -31.48
CA ILE A 271 4.00 -1.16 -31.73
C ILE A 271 3.22 -1.20 -30.42
N THR A 272 3.27 -2.31 -29.68
CA THR A 272 2.58 -2.45 -28.40
C THR A 272 3.12 -1.45 -27.38
N GLY A 273 4.43 -1.26 -27.34
CA GLY A 273 5.07 -0.26 -26.49
C GLY A 273 4.58 1.16 -26.79
N ALA A 274 4.57 1.56 -28.06
CA ALA A 274 4.07 2.87 -28.48
C ALA A 274 2.58 3.05 -28.15
N MET A 275 1.73 2.04 -28.41
CA MET A 275 0.31 2.10 -28.08
C MET A 275 0.07 2.31 -26.57
N LEU A 276 0.80 1.59 -25.72
CA LEU A 276 0.70 1.72 -24.26
C LEU A 276 1.16 3.10 -23.77
N LEU A 277 2.22 3.65 -24.36
CA LEU A 277 2.70 5.00 -24.04
C LEU A 277 1.76 6.10 -24.52
N ILE A 278 1.16 5.93 -25.69
CA ILE A 278 0.12 6.85 -26.20
C ILE A 278 -1.10 6.81 -25.27
N ALA A 279 -1.56 5.61 -24.88
CA ALA A 279 -2.66 5.46 -23.92
C ALA A 279 -2.33 6.14 -22.58
N ALA A 280 -1.10 5.98 -22.09
CA ALA A 280 -0.63 6.65 -20.88
C ALA A 280 -0.63 8.17 -21.02
N ALA A 281 -0.13 8.71 -22.14
CA ALA A 281 -0.12 10.14 -22.43
C ALA A 281 -1.55 10.73 -22.52
N ILE A 282 -2.46 10.01 -23.19
CA ILE A 282 -3.88 10.39 -23.27
C ILE A 282 -4.50 10.41 -21.87
N ALA A 283 -4.29 9.37 -21.07
CA ALA A 283 -4.80 9.31 -19.69
C ALA A 283 -4.27 10.48 -18.84
N GLY A 284 -2.98 10.80 -18.95
CA GLY A 284 -2.40 11.97 -18.29
C GLY A 284 -3.01 13.30 -18.74
N ALA A 285 -3.23 13.47 -20.04
CA ALA A 285 -3.88 14.66 -20.59
C ALA A 285 -5.35 14.78 -20.16
N LEU A 286 -6.08 13.66 -20.05
CA LEU A 286 -7.45 13.62 -19.57
C LEU A 286 -7.54 14.02 -18.09
N ILE A 287 -6.67 13.47 -17.24
CA ILE A 287 -6.58 13.88 -15.82
C ILE A 287 -6.28 15.37 -15.73
N TRP A 288 -5.26 15.85 -16.45
CA TRP A 288 -4.88 17.27 -16.44
C TRP A 288 -6.05 18.18 -16.81
N ARG A 289 -6.72 17.90 -17.95
CA ARG A 289 -7.88 18.68 -18.41
C ARG A 289 -9.06 18.61 -17.44
N HIS A 290 -9.29 17.46 -16.83
CA HIS A 290 -10.37 17.27 -15.87
C HIS A 290 -10.12 18.06 -14.58
N LEU A 291 -8.88 18.04 -14.06
CA LEU A 291 -8.48 18.84 -12.90
C LEU A 291 -8.53 20.34 -13.18
N GLU A 292 -8.06 20.77 -14.36
CA GLU A 292 -8.11 22.17 -14.78
C GLU A 292 -9.55 22.71 -14.82
N ARG A 293 -10.49 21.92 -15.35
CA ARG A 293 -11.92 22.28 -15.39
C ARG A 293 -12.58 22.34 -14.01
N ARG A 294 -12.12 21.51 -13.05
CA ARG A 294 -12.63 21.50 -11.68
C ARG A 294 -12.06 22.61 -10.80
N GLY A 295 -11.03 23.31 -11.27
CA GLY A 295 -10.31 24.32 -10.52
C GLY A 295 -9.41 23.70 -9.46
N TRP A 296 -8.12 24.03 -9.50
CA TRP A 296 -7.10 23.54 -8.56
C TRP A 296 -7.40 23.91 -7.09
N GLU A 297 -8.25 24.92 -6.87
CA GLU A 297 -8.66 25.37 -5.53
C GLU A 297 -9.47 24.33 -4.75
N THR A 298 -10.17 23.41 -5.45
CA THR A 298 -10.92 22.30 -4.83
C THR A 298 -10.00 21.24 -4.21
N LEU A 299 -8.71 21.23 -4.57
CA LEU A 299 -7.72 20.27 -4.08
C LEU A 299 -6.81 20.85 -2.98
N SER A 300 -6.72 22.17 -2.88
CA SER A 300 -5.90 22.88 -1.88
C SER A 300 -6.63 23.24 -0.59
N GLY A 301 -7.91 22.85 -0.46
CA GLY A 301 -8.74 23.22 0.71
C GLY A 301 -9.03 24.73 0.78
N GLY A 302 -8.95 25.42 -0.36
CA GLY A 302 -9.32 26.83 -0.44
C GLY A 302 -10.84 26.97 -0.34
N VAL A 303 -11.31 27.83 0.56
CA VAL A 303 -12.72 28.20 0.61
C VAL A 303 -13.10 28.79 -0.75
N ALA A 304 -14.00 28.13 -1.47
CA ALA A 304 -14.54 28.64 -2.73
C ALA A 304 -15.01 30.08 -2.50
N LYS A 305 -14.46 31.04 -3.24
CA LYS A 305 -15.00 32.40 -3.24
C LYS A 305 -16.45 32.32 -3.74
N PRO A 306 -17.41 32.96 -3.06
CA PRO A 306 -18.78 33.00 -3.55
C PRO A 306 -18.79 33.62 -4.95
N ASP A 307 -19.45 32.94 -5.89
CA ASP A 307 -19.70 33.44 -7.24
C ASP A 307 -20.31 34.84 -7.12
N VAL A 308 -19.56 35.84 -7.57
CA VAL A 308 -20.12 37.17 -7.83
C VAL A 308 -21.02 36.98 -9.04
N PRO A 309 -22.34 37.21 -8.94
CA PRO A 309 -23.22 37.09 -10.09
C PRO A 309 -22.73 38.08 -11.16
N GLN A 310 -22.39 37.54 -12.33
CA GLN A 310 -22.12 38.36 -13.51
C GLN A 310 -23.36 39.20 -13.78
N THR A 311 -23.27 40.48 -13.42
CA THR A 311 -24.22 41.49 -13.88
C THR A 311 -24.16 41.51 -15.39
N VAL A 312 -25.24 41.04 -16.00
CA VAL A 312 -25.59 41.28 -17.39
C VAL A 312 -25.71 42.79 -17.55
N GLU A 313 -24.67 43.43 -18.09
CA GLU A 313 -24.80 44.75 -18.70
C GLU A 313 -24.96 44.58 -20.21
N ARG A 314 -25.94 45.34 -20.70
CA ARG A 314 -26.48 45.35 -22.06
C ARG A 314 -25.51 45.91 -23.09
#